data_AF-Q9CFQ5-F1
#
_entry.id   AF-Q9CFQ5-F1
#
_cell.length_a   1.000
_cell.length_b   1.000
_cell.length_c   1.000
_cell.angle_alpha   90.00
_cell.angle_beta   90.00
_cell.angle_gamma   90.00
#
_symmetry.space_group_name_H-M   'P 1'
#
loop_
_entity.id
_entity.type
_entity.pdbx_description
1 polymer ?
#
loop_
_entity_poly.entity_id
_entity_poly.type
_entity_poly.pdbx_seq_one_letter_code
_entity_poly.pdbx_strand_id
1 'polypeptide(L)'
;MAWRTRKMTKFEEEFKALTSWDWVNVDLIQQILTRFGNWHSDEEFQAEKDARKKEYEIHQDIYSKTSKKLNKAELEITNLKSQLQQQALPVVPECVAGAIESIPDHYSAFEAISLINAKVNALPEENEDWLPVYNWLCEGVENQDVFALAFITGKYEVEKPQLFYLKNKLTGMWLMRDEVDEVYPYDHTFNRCHRGKFTQQEIDSMETGSYEQIEVAE
;
A
#
# COMPACT_ATOMS: atom_id res chain seq x y z
N MET A 1 -37.55 -9.89 31.39
CA MET A 1 -37.63 -9.71 32.86
C MET A 1 -38.29 -8.38 33.23
N ALA A 2 -37.85 -7.24 32.68
CA ALA A 2 -38.41 -5.92 33.01
C ALA A 2 -39.94 -5.78 32.88
N TRP A 3 -40.57 -6.45 31.91
CA TRP A 3 -42.04 -6.41 31.73
C TRP A 3 -42.81 -7.16 32.81
N ARG A 4 -42.31 -8.33 33.25
CA ARG A 4 -42.89 -9.07 34.39
C ARG A 4 -42.78 -8.26 35.67
N THR A 5 -41.65 -7.60 35.89
CA THR A 5 -41.42 -6.72 37.05
C THR A 5 -42.38 -5.54 37.05
N ARG A 6 -42.48 -4.79 35.94
CA ARG A 6 -43.39 -3.63 35.83
C ARG A 6 -44.87 -3.98 36.01
N LYS A 7 -45.30 -5.19 35.62
CA LYS A 7 -46.69 -5.64 35.79
C LYS A 7 -47.01 -6.17 37.19
N MET A 8 -46.07 -6.89 37.82
CA MET A 8 -46.23 -7.26 39.24
C MET A 8 -46.35 -6.02 40.11
N THR A 9 -45.59 -4.96 39.82
CA THR A 9 -45.74 -3.67 40.51
C THR A 9 -47.13 -3.08 40.34
N LYS A 10 -47.70 -3.10 39.13
CA LYS A 10 -49.07 -2.60 38.88
C LYS A 10 -50.13 -3.43 39.60
N PHE A 11 -49.99 -4.77 39.64
CA PHE A 11 -50.87 -5.65 40.41
C PHE A 11 -50.78 -5.32 41.91
N GLU A 12 -49.56 -5.20 42.44
CA GLU A 12 -49.35 -4.85 43.84
C GLU A 12 -49.93 -3.48 44.20
N GLU A 13 -49.83 -2.49 43.31
CA GLU A 13 -50.43 -1.16 43.48
C GLU A 13 -51.96 -1.21 43.50
N GLU A 14 -52.58 -1.86 42.49
CA GLU A 14 -54.04 -2.00 42.41
C GLU A 14 -54.61 -2.82 43.58
N PHE A 15 -53.87 -3.85 44.02
CA PHE A 15 -54.25 -4.67 45.16
C PHE A 15 -54.11 -3.92 46.50
N LYS A 16 -53.04 -3.13 46.68
CA LYS A 16 -52.83 -2.29 47.88
C LYS A 16 -53.82 -1.13 47.98
N ALA A 17 -54.45 -0.74 46.86
CA ALA A 17 -55.45 0.32 46.84
C ALA A 17 -56.85 -0.12 47.35
N LEU A 18 -57.07 -1.43 47.57
CA LEU A 18 -58.33 -1.95 48.10
C LEU A 18 -58.49 -1.63 49.60
N THR A 19 -59.69 -1.23 50.00
CA THR A 19 -60.04 -0.91 51.39
C THR A 19 -60.65 -2.11 52.11
N SER A 20 -60.74 -2.06 53.43
CA SER A 20 -61.30 -3.16 54.25
C SER A 20 -62.74 -3.54 53.88
N TRP A 21 -63.53 -2.61 53.33
CA TRP A 21 -64.91 -2.85 52.89
C TRP A 21 -64.99 -3.59 51.55
N ASP A 22 -63.98 -3.44 50.69
CA ASP A 22 -63.91 -4.11 49.39
C ASP A 22 -63.71 -5.63 49.54
N TRP A 23 -63.04 -6.05 50.63
CA TRP A 23 -62.79 -7.46 50.98
C TRP A 23 -64.03 -8.23 51.46
N VAL A 24 -65.12 -7.54 51.76
CA VAL A 24 -66.39 -8.17 52.18
C VAL A 24 -67.34 -8.34 50.98
N ASN A 25 -67.05 -7.70 49.84
CA ASN A 25 -67.86 -7.78 48.63
C ASN A 25 -67.39 -8.92 47.72
N VAL A 26 -68.08 -10.05 47.81
CA VAL A 26 -67.76 -11.28 47.05
C VAL A 26 -67.83 -11.07 45.53
N ASP A 27 -68.75 -10.22 45.05
CA ASP A 27 -68.90 -9.95 43.62
C ASP A 27 -67.72 -9.13 43.08
N LEU A 28 -67.27 -8.11 43.85
CA LEU A 28 -66.08 -7.34 43.53
C LEU A 28 -64.83 -8.24 43.51
N ILE A 29 -64.71 -9.15 44.48
CA ILE A 29 -63.62 -10.13 44.53
C ILE A 29 -63.65 -11.06 43.31
N GLN A 30 -64.82 -11.56 42.89
CA GLN A 30 -64.94 -12.39 41.70
C GLN A 30 -64.60 -11.65 40.41
N GLN A 31 -65.02 -10.38 40.27
CA GLN A 31 -64.66 -9.55 39.13
C GLN A 31 -63.15 -9.30 39.06
N ILE A 32 -62.52 -9.01 40.20
CA ILE A 32 -61.07 -8.87 40.34
C ILE A 32 -60.37 -10.17 39.92
N LEU A 33 -60.75 -11.31 40.50
CA LEU A 33 -60.16 -12.62 40.19
C LEU A 33 -60.34 -13.02 38.72
N THR A 34 -61.48 -12.72 38.13
CA THR A 34 -61.75 -13.02 36.71
C THR A 34 -60.93 -12.12 35.79
N ARG A 35 -60.86 -10.82 36.10
CA ARG A 35 -60.03 -9.86 35.35
C ARG A 35 -58.54 -10.22 35.42
N PHE A 36 -58.06 -10.68 36.57
CA PHE A 36 -56.68 -11.10 36.76
C PHE A 36 -56.39 -12.50 36.20
N GLY A 37 -57.31 -13.45 36.31
CA GLY A 37 -57.23 -14.77 35.70
C GLY A 37 -57.19 -14.72 34.17
N ASN A 38 -57.83 -13.72 33.58
CA ASN A 38 -57.81 -13.46 32.14
C ASN A 38 -56.77 -12.42 31.70
N TRP A 39 -55.93 -11.90 32.62
CA TRP A 39 -55.01 -10.77 32.34
C TRP A 39 -53.90 -11.15 31.36
N HIS A 40 -53.73 -12.44 31.06
CA HIS A 40 -53.17 -12.96 29.82
C HIS A 40 -53.81 -14.33 29.54
N SER A 41 -54.29 -14.59 28.32
CA SER A 41 -54.47 -15.99 27.92
C SER A 41 -53.09 -16.63 27.79
N ASP A 42 -52.97 -17.92 28.12
CA ASP A 42 -51.72 -18.68 27.89
C ASP A 42 -51.22 -18.52 26.45
N GLU A 43 -52.13 -18.30 25.51
CA GLU A 43 -51.88 -18.04 24.10
C GLU A 43 -51.07 -16.76 23.84
N GLU A 44 -51.37 -15.64 24.50
CA GLU A 44 -50.61 -14.39 24.34
C GLU A 44 -49.17 -14.55 24.83
N PHE A 45 -48.98 -15.27 25.94
CA PHE A 45 -47.65 -15.56 26.48
C PHE A 45 -46.84 -16.51 25.57
N GLN A 46 -47.48 -17.56 25.02
CA GLN A 46 -46.79 -18.43 24.06
C GLN A 46 -46.44 -17.66 22.78
N ALA A 47 -47.33 -16.79 22.29
CA ALA A 47 -47.08 -15.97 21.11
C ALA A 47 -45.87 -15.04 21.32
N GLU A 48 -45.74 -14.39 22.48
CA GLU A 48 -44.58 -13.56 22.80
C GLU A 48 -43.28 -14.38 22.90
N LYS A 49 -43.35 -15.57 23.50
CA LYS A 49 -42.20 -16.48 23.60
C LYS A 49 -41.74 -16.94 22.23
N ASP A 50 -42.67 -17.28 21.34
CA ASP A 50 -42.38 -17.68 19.96
C ASP A 50 -41.83 -16.51 19.13
N ALA A 51 -42.38 -15.30 19.31
CA ALA A 51 -41.85 -14.09 18.69
C ALA A 51 -40.39 -13.84 19.11
N ARG A 52 -40.10 -13.91 20.41
CA ARG A 52 -38.75 -13.74 20.95
C ARG A 52 -37.77 -14.79 20.45
N LYS A 53 -38.23 -16.04 20.30
CA LYS A 53 -37.42 -17.12 19.74
C LYS A 53 -37.07 -16.83 18.27
N LYS A 54 -38.05 -16.41 17.48
CA LYS A 54 -37.83 -16.01 16.07
C LYS A 54 -36.86 -14.83 15.95
N GLU A 55 -36.97 -13.82 16.81
CA GLU A 55 -36.02 -12.70 16.85
C GLU A 55 -34.59 -13.19 17.10
N TYR A 56 -34.40 -14.09 18.07
CA TYR A 56 -33.08 -14.65 18.37
C TYR A 56 -32.50 -15.43 17.18
N GLU A 57 -33.31 -16.26 16.52
CA GLU A 57 -32.90 -17.01 15.33
C GLU A 57 -32.49 -16.09 14.19
N ILE A 58 -33.24 -15.01 13.95
CA ILE A 58 -32.92 -13.98 12.95
C ILE A 58 -31.58 -13.30 13.31
N HIS A 59 -31.39 -12.88 14.56
CA HIS A 59 -30.14 -12.27 14.99
C HIS A 59 -28.93 -13.19 14.80
N GLN A 60 -29.08 -14.48 15.10
CA GLN A 60 -28.01 -15.46 14.95
C GLN A 60 -27.66 -15.69 13.47
N ASP A 61 -28.66 -15.77 12.59
CA ASP A 61 -28.45 -15.89 11.15
C ASP A 61 -27.76 -14.63 10.57
N ILE A 62 -28.21 -13.44 10.98
CA ILE A 62 -27.57 -12.16 10.60
C ILE A 62 -26.11 -12.15 11.05
N TYR A 63 -25.83 -12.49 12.31
CA TYR A 63 -24.47 -12.54 12.84
C TYR A 63 -23.58 -13.49 12.04
N SER A 64 -24.04 -14.73 11.81
CA SER A 64 -23.31 -15.75 11.05
C SER A 64 -23.00 -15.29 9.61
N LYS A 65 -24.00 -14.74 8.92
CA LYS A 65 -23.83 -14.22 7.55
C LYS A 65 -22.88 -13.02 7.51
N THR A 66 -22.97 -12.13 8.49
CA THR A 66 -22.14 -10.92 8.56
C THR A 66 -20.69 -11.27 8.88
N SER A 67 -20.46 -12.14 9.85
CA SER A 67 -19.12 -12.63 10.21
C SER A 67 -18.43 -13.32 9.02
N LYS A 68 -19.13 -14.16 8.26
CA LYS A 68 -18.58 -14.79 7.05
C LYS A 68 -18.17 -13.76 5.99
N LYS A 69 -18.99 -12.73 5.77
CA LYS A 69 -18.68 -11.65 4.81
C LYS A 69 -17.49 -10.82 5.29
N LEU A 70 -17.42 -10.51 6.57
CA LEU A 70 -16.32 -9.76 7.19
C LEU A 70 -15.00 -10.51 7.01
N ASN A 71 -14.96 -11.79 7.39
CA ASN A 71 -13.76 -12.62 7.25
C ASN A 71 -13.28 -12.71 5.79
N LYS A 72 -14.22 -12.81 4.84
CA LYS A 72 -13.88 -12.80 3.41
C LYS A 72 -13.28 -11.46 2.99
N ALA A 73 -13.86 -10.34 3.42
CA ALA A 73 -13.32 -9.01 3.13
C ALA A 73 -11.93 -8.80 3.75
N GLU A 74 -11.69 -9.29 4.97
CA GLU A 74 -10.38 -9.22 5.63
C GLU A 74 -9.31 -10.01 4.87
N LEU A 75 -9.65 -11.19 4.36
CA LEU A 75 -8.77 -11.98 3.50
C LEU A 75 -8.45 -11.25 2.19
N GLU A 76 -9.46 -10.66 1.54
CA GLU A 76 -9.27 -9.89 0.31
C GLU A 76 -8.38 -8.65 0.55
N ILE A 77 -8.60 -7.91 1.65
CA ILE A 77 -7.77 -6.77 2.04
C ILE A 77 -6.32 -7.21 2.29
N THR A 78 -6.12 -8.31 2.99
CA THR A 78 -4.79 -8.84 3.27
C THR A 78 -4.07 -9.24 1.99
N ASN A 79 -4.77 -9.91 1.07
CA ASN A 79 -4.24 -10.29 -0.23
C ASN A 79 -3.87 -9.07 -1.08
N LEU A 80 -4.76 -8.08 -1.19
CA LEU A 80 -4.49 -6.84 -1.94
C LEU A 80 -3.31 -6.06 -1.36
N LYS A 81 -3.21 -5.99 -0.03
CA LYS A 81 -2.07 -5.37 0.64
C LYS A 81 -0.76 -6.08 0.33
N SER A 82 -0.76 -7.42 0.33
CA SER A 82 0.41 -8.22 -0.06
C SER A 82 0.80 -7.97 -1.51
N GLN A 83 -0.17 -7.91 -2.44
CA GLN A 83 0.10 -7.62 -3.85
C GLN A 83 0.71 -6.23 -4.04
N LEU A 84 0.20 -5.21 -3.34
CA LEU A 84 0.75 -3.86 -3.39
C LEU A 84 2.17 -3.77 -2.81
N GLN A 85 2.48 -4.54 -1.77
CA GLN A 85 3.82 -4.60 -1.17
C GLN A 85 4.83 -5.37 -2.03
N GLN A 86 4.38 -6.31 -2.85
CA GLN A 86 5.22 -7.10 -3.74
C GLN A 86 5.51 -6.40 -5.09
N GLN A 87 4.94 -5.21 -5.32
CA GLN A 87 5.29 -4.43 -6.50
C GLN A 87 6.77 -4.05 -6.40
N ALA A 88 7.56 -4.56 -7.36
CA ALA A 88 8.97 -4.25 -7.46
C ALA A 88 9.14 -2.73 -7.54
N LEU A 89 10.15 -2.21 -6.85
CA LEU A 89 10.50 -0.81 -6.95
C LEU A 89 10.94 -0.52 -8.39
N PRO A 90 10.58 0.66 -8.94
CA PRO A 90 11.13 1.09 -10.22
C PRO A 90 12.65 1.15 -10.10
N VAL A 91 13.35 0.61 -11.09
CA VAL A 91 14.81 0.65 -11.17
C VAL A 91 15.19 1.78 -12.12
N VAL A 92 16.00 2.72 -11.68
CA VAL A 92 16.43 3.89 -12.47
C VAL A 92 17.94 4.02 -12.47
N PRO A 93 18.57 4.48 -13.57
CA PRO A 93 19.99 4.79 -13.57
C PRO A 93 20.38 5.88 -12.57
N GLU A 94 21.66 5.92 -12.19
CA GLU A 94 22.19 6.90 -11.22
C GLU A 94 21.97 8.36 -11.66
N CYS A 95 22.12 8.66 -12.96
CA CYS A 95 21.87 10.01 -13.48
C CYS A 95 20.40 10.42 -13.32
N VAL A 96 19.47 9.48 -13.45
CA VAL A 96 18.02 9.71 -13.31
C VAL A 96 17.65 9.88 -11.85
N ALA A 97 18.24 9.09 -10.94
CA ALA A 97 18.10 9.27 -9.50
C ALA A 97 18.53 10.68 -9.06
N GLY A 98 19.71 11.13 -9.50
CA GLY A 98 20.18 12.49 -9.25
C GLY A 98 19.25 13.57 -9.79
N ALA A 99 18.66 13.36 -10.97
CA ALA A 99 17.66 14.27 -11.52
C ALA A 99 16.40 14.33 -10.64
N ILE A 100 15.87 13.18 -10.20
CA ILE A 100 14.69 13.09 -9.32
C ILE A 100 14.93 13.88 -8.03
N GLU A 101 16.09 13.73 -7.40
CA GLU A 101 16.45 14.44 -6.15
C GLU A 101 16.64 15.95 -6.34
N SER A 102 17.04 16.38 -7.53
CA SER A 102 17.30 17.80 -7.84
C SER A 102 16.05 18.59 -8.23
N ILE A 103 14.99 17.91 -8.70
CA ILE A 103 13.74 18.54 -9.14
C ILE A 103 12.85 18.76 -7.91
N PRO A 104 12.29 19.96 -7.70
CA PRO A 104 11.45 20.23 -6.54
C PRO A 104 10.19 19.35 -6.45
N ASP A 105 9.90 18.84 -5.25
CA ASP A 105 8.80 17.91 -4.93
C ASP A 105 7.38 18.41 -5.25
N HIS A 106 7.19 19.70 -5.54
CA HIS A 106 5.89 20.27 -5.90
C HIS A 106 5.57 20.14 -7.40
N TYR A 107 6.53 19.71 -8.21
CA TYR A 107 6.30 19.40 -9.62
C TYR A 107 5.48 18.12 -9.74
N SER A 108 4.61 18.06 -10.73
CA SER A 108 4.08 16.80 -11.23
C SER A 108 5.14 16.08 -12.09
N ALA A 109 5.00 14.77 -12.27
CA ALA A 109 5.88 14.01 -13.17
C ALA A 109 5.91 14.58 -14.60
N PHE A 110 4.77 15.09 -15.08
CA PHE A 110 4.68 15.74 -16.39
C PHE A 110 5.50 17.04 -16.45
N GLU A 111 5.41 17.88 -15.42
CA GLU A 111 6.19 19.12 -15.34
C GLU A 111 7.69 18.83 -15.20
N ALA A 112 8.06 17.78 -14.45
CA ALA A 112 9.45 17.33 -14.31
C ALA A 112 10.03 16.88 -15.66
N ILE A 113 9.32 16.03 -16.42
CA ILE A 113 9.75 15.63 -17.77
C ILE A 113 9.84 16.84 -18.71
N SER A 114 8.86 17.75 -18.64
CA SER A 114 8.87 18.99 -19.44
C SER A 114 10.07 19.88 -19.12
N LEU A 115 10.45 19.97 -17.83
CA LEU A 115 11.63 20.72 -17.39
C LEU A 115 12.93 20.10 -17.92
N ILE A 116 13.07 18.77 -17.86
CA ILE A 116 14.24 18.05 -18.40
C ILE A 116 14.37 18.32 -19.90
N ASN A 117 13.26 18.19 -20.63
CA ASN A 117 13.20 18.46 -22.06
C ASN A 117 13.60 19.92 -22.37
N ALA A 118 13.05 20.89 -21.63
CA ALA A 118 13.38 22.30 -21.79
C ALA A 118 14.86 22.60 -21.51
N LYS A 119 15.45 22.00 -20.47
CA LYS A 119 16.88 22.17 -20.13
C LYS A 119 17.79 21.74 -21.27
N VAL A 120 17.55 20.55 -21.82
CA VAL A 120 18.40 19.98 -22.87
C VAL A 120 18.19 20.68 -24.21
N ASN A 121 16.95 20.98 -24.59
CA ASN A 121 16.67 21.55 -25.91
C ASN A 121 16.85 23.08 -25.99
N ALA A 122 16.71 23.82 -24.89
CA ALA A 122 16.86 25.27 -24.90
C ALA A 122 18.32 25.72 -24.71
N LEU A 123 19.09 25.00 -23.88
CA LEU A 123 20.46 25.36 -23.51
C LEU A 123 21.35 24.09 -23.38
N PRO A 124 21.62 23.39 -24.50
CA PRO A 124 22.33 22.11 -24.48
C PRO A 124 23.76 22.21 -23.91
N GLU A 125 24.49 23.29 -24.22
CA GLU A 125 25.87 23.49 -23.75
C GLU A 125 25.95 23.76 -22.23
N GLU A 126 24.91 24.36 -21.63
CA GLU A 126 24.88 24.66 -20.19
C GLU A 126 24.27 23.54 -19.34
N ASN A 127 23.63 22.54 -19.99
CA ASN A 127 22.92 21.45 -19.31
C ASN A 127 23.37 20.08 -19.83
N GLU A 128 24.65 19.94 -20.17
CA GLU A 128 25.23 18.68 -20.66
C GLU A 128 24.99 17.52 -19.68
N ASP A 129 25.05 17.79 -18.37
CA ASP A 129 24.76 16.82 -17.30
C ASP A 129 23.33 16.25 -17.34
N TRP A 130 22.39 16.95 -17.99
CA TRP A 130 20.99 16.51 -18.15
C TRP A 130 20.75 15.69 -19.41
N LEU A 131 21.71 15.66 -20.34
CA LEU A 131 21.60 14.94 -21.59
C LEU A 131 21.44 13.41 -21.38
N PRO A 132 22.17 12.74 -20.47
CA PRO A 132 21.96 11.33 -20.17
C PRO A 132 20.54 11.02 -19.68
N VAL A 133 19.99 11.88 -18.82
CA VAL A 133 18.63 11.74 -18.28
C VAL A 133 17.59 11.89 -19.39
N TYR A 134 17.75 12.90 -20.24
CA TYR A 134 16.88 13.11 -21.39
C TYR A 134 16.94 11.95 -22.38
N ASN A 135 18.14 11.47 -22.71
CA ASN A 135 18.32 10.34 -23.62
C ASN A 135 17.61 9.08 -23.08
N TRP A 136 17.80 8.77 -21.80
CA TRP A 136 17.14 7.65 -21.14
C TRP A 136 15.60 7.78 -21.17
N LEU A 137 15.04 8.97 -20.94
CA LEU A 137 13.60 9.21 -21.08
C LEU A 137 13.09 9.07 -22.53
N CYS A 138 13.95 9.33 -23.52
CA CYS A 138 13.64 9.23 -24.94
C CYS A 138 13.81 7.81 -25.51
N GLU A 139 14.49 6.90 -24.81
CA GLU A 139 14.65 5.50 -25.23
C GLU A 139 13.30 4.75 -25.34
N GLY A 140 12.31 5.12 -24.53
CA GLY A 140 10.98 4.52 -24.61
C GLY A 140 9.97 5.10 -23.63
N VAL A 141 8.68 4.85 -23.91
CA VAL A 141 7.57 5.24 -23.02
C VAL A 141 7.67 4.53 -21.67
N GLU A 142 8.20 3.30 -21.64
CA GLU A 142 8.41 2.53 -20.41
C GLU A 142 9.33 3.28 -19.42
N ASN A 143 10.39 3.94 -19.90
CA ASN A 143 11.29 4.73 -19.05
C ASN A 143 10.57 5.97 -18.48
N GLN A 144 9.64 6.57 -19.22
CA GLN A 144 8.81 7.68 -18.73
C GLN A 144 7.85 7.20 -17.64
N ASP A 145 7.27 6.00 -17.79
CA ASP A 145 6.41 5.39 -16.77
C ASP A 145 7.22 5.05 -15.51
N VAL A 146 8.41 4.47 -15.66
CA VAL A 146 9.34 4.17 -14.56
C VAL A 146 9.77 5.45 -13.85
N PHE A 147 10.12 6.50 -14.60
CA PHE A 147 10.43 7.82 -14.04
C PHE A 147 9.26 8.39 -13.24
N ALA A 148 8.06 8.41 -13.84
CA ALA A 148 6.88 8.97 -13.19
C ALA A 148 6.56 8.22 -11.90
N LEU A 149 6.66 6.89 -11.90
CA LEU A 149 6.48 6.07 -10.70
C LEU A 149 7.54 6.39 -9.63
N ALA A 150 8.82 6.43 -10.01
CA ALA A 150 9.93 6.74 -9.11
C ALA A 150 9.78 8.15 -8.49
N PHE A 151 9.45 9.13 -9.33
CA PHE A 151 9.30 10.54 -8.94
C PHE A 151 8.09 10.77 -8.03
N ILE A 152 6.91 10.22 -8.37
CA ILE A 152 5.67 10.40 -7.58
C ILE A 152 5.77 9.67 -6.24
N THR A 153 6.33 8.47 -6.23
CA THR A 153 6.38 7.65 -5.00
C THR A 153 7.55 8.00 -4.11
N GLY A 154 8.60 8.62 -4.66
CA GLY A 154 9.89 8.82 -3.98
C GLY A 154 10.58 7.50 -3.60
N LYS A 155 10.19 6.38 -4.23
CA LYS A 155 10.71 5.04 -3.92
C LYS A 155 11.15 4.37 -5.21
N TYR A 156 12.44 4.11 -5.30
CA TYR A 156 13.07 3.46 -6.44
C TYR A 156 14.38 2.80 -5.99
N GLU A 157 14.88 1.91 -6.83
CA GLU A 157 16.23 1.37 -6.73
C GLU A 157 17.11 2.03 -7.78
N VAL A 158 18.35 2.34 -7.41
CA VAL A 158 19.32 2.85 -8.38
C VAL A 158 20.00 1.66 -9.04
N GLU A 159 19.91 1.58 -10.36
CA GLU A 159 20.64 0.60 -11.16
C GLU A 159 22.13 0.79 -10.92
N LYS A 160 22.80 -0.28 -10.52
CA LYS A 160 24.26 -0.31 -10.47
C LYS A 160 24.75 -0.80 -11.82
N PRO A 161 25.30 0.07 -12.68
CA PRO A 161 25.75 -0.36 -14.00
C PRO A 161 26.86 -1.40 -13.86
N GLN A 162 26.80 -2.43 -14.72
CA GLN A 162 27.90 -3.39 -14.83
C GLN A 162 29.17 -2.65 -15.25
N LEU A 163 30.21 -2.77 -14.43
CA LEU A 163 31.51 -2.16 -14.69
C LEU A 163 32.43 -3.15 -15.41
N PHE A 164 33.31 -2.60 -16.24
CA PHE A 164 34.32 -3.35 -16.98
C PHE A 164 35.72 -2.78 -16.75
N TYR A 165 36.70 -3.67 -16.72
CA TYR A 165 38.09 -3.33 -16.96
C TYR A 165 38.37 -3.39 -18.46
N LEU A 166 39.17 -2.46 -18.98
CA LEU A 166 39.57 -2.44 -20.39
C LEU A 166 41.04 -2.82 -20.53
N LYS A 167 41.32 -3.85 -21.34
CA LYS A 167 42.67 -4.34 -21.61
C LYS A 167 43.01 -4.26 -23.10
N ASN A 168 44.10 -3.59 -23.45
CA ASN A 168 44.52 -3.45 -24.83
C ASN A 168 44.91 -4.82 -25.40
N LYS A 169 44.33 -5.20 -26.55
CA LYS A 169 44.57 -6.50 -27.18
C LYS A 169 46.00 -6.65 -27.76
N LEU A 170 46.63 -5.54 -28.12
CA LEU A 170 47.96 -5.52 -28.75
C LEU A 170 49.09 -5.40 -27.72
N THR A 171 48.95 -4.46 -26.78
CA THR A 171 50.00 -4.18 -25.79
C THR A 171 49.82 -4.95 -24.49
N GLY A 172 48.62 -5.46 -24.22
CA GLY A 172 48.27 -6.10 -22.94
C GLY A 172 48.09 -5.13 -21.77
N MET A 173 48.25 -3.82 -21.99
CA MET A 173 48.11 -2.77 -20.98
C MET A 173 46.66 -2.56 -20.57
N TRP A 174 46.43 -2.15 -19.33
CA TRP A 174 45.11 -1.82 -18.81
C TRP A 174 44.83 -0.33 -18.94
N LEU A 175 43.58 0.06 -19.15
CA LEU A 175 43.21 1.47 -19.01
C LEU A 175 43.04 1.85 -17.54
N MET A 176 43.55 3.04 -17.27
CA MET A 176 43.53 3.69 -15.97
C MET A 176 42.88 5.04 -16.06
N ARG A 177 42.39 5.49 -14.90
CA ARG A 177 41.79 6.80 -14.68
C ARG A 177 42.48 7.38 -13.45
N ASP A 178 43.01 8.59 -13.56
CA ASP A 178 43.61 9.27 -12.41
C ASP A 178 42.57 10.04 -11.58
N GLU A 179 43.07 10.84 -10.63
CA GLU A 179 42.24 11.69 -9.76
C GLU A 179 41.54 12.83 -10.53
N VAL A 180 41.93 13.11 -11.77
CA VAL A 180 41.40 14.18 -12.62
C VAL A 180 40.59 13.60 -13.80
N ASP A 181 40.24 12.32 -13.73
CA ASP A 181 39.47 11.59 -14.74
C ASP A 181 40.19 11.37 -16.09
N GLU A 182 41.50 11.62 -16.16
CA GLU A 182 42.26 11.43 -17.39
C GLU A 182 42.51 9.94 -17.64
N VAL A 183 42.18 9.47 -18.85
CA VAL A 183 42.28 8.06 -19.22
C VAL A 183 43.59 7.75 -19.96
N TYR A 184 44.40 6.85 -19.43
CA TYR A 184 45.69 6.47 -20.04
C TYR A 184 46.02 4.98 -19.89
N PRO A 185 46.84 4.41 -20.78
CA PRO A 185 47.30 3.02 -20.68
C PRO A 185 48.35 2.85 -19.57
N TYR A 186 48.26 1.75 -18.82
CA TYR A 186 49.13 1.46 -17.69
C TYR A 186 49.51 -0.03 -17.60
N ASP A 187 50.76 -0.32 -17.20
CA ASP A 187 51.41 -1.64 -17.30
C ASP A 187 51.53 -2.39 -15.96
N HIS A 188 50.98 -1.88 -14.85
CA HIS A 188 51.08 -2.60 -13.58
C HIS A 188 50.08 -3.75 -13.49
N THR A 189 50.49 -4.88 -14.06
CA THR A 189 49.75 -6.12 -14.26
C THR A 189 49.23 -6.80 -12.99
N PHE A 190 49.75 -6.47 -11.81
CA PHE A 190 49.47 -7.21 -10.56
C PHE A 190 48.44 -6.59 -9.63
N ASN A 191 48.24 -5.27 -9.63
CA ASN A 191 47.35 -4.64 -8.65
C ASN A 191 46.01 -4.23 -9.27
N ARG A 192 44.93 -4.97 -8.96
CA ARG A 192 43.58 -4.63 -9.44
C ARG A 192 43.09 -3.26 -8.97
N CYS A 193 43.64 -2.72 -7.87
CA CYS A 193 43.33 -1.38 -7.37
C CYS A 193 43.70 -0.29 -8.39
N HIS A 194 44.64 -0.58 -9.29
CA HIS A 194 45.09 0.30 -10.34
C HIS A 194 44.57 -0.20 -11.69
N ARG A 195 43.26 -0.47 -11.77
CA ARG A 195 42.56 -0.61 -13.06
C ARG A 195 41.35 0.32 -13.04
N GLY A 196 41.20 1.13 -14.08
CA GLY A 196 40.02 1.96 -14.28
C GLY A 196 38.79 1.07 -14.47
N LYS A 197 37.67 1.49 -13.91
CA LYS A 197 36.37 0.85 -14.10
C LYS A 197 35.54 1.75 -15.00
N PHE A 198 34.91 1.15 -16.00
CA PHE A 198 34.14 1.88 -17.01
C PHE A 198 32.78 1.23 -17.18
N THR A 199 31.75 2.04 -17.34
CA THR A 199 30.40 1.62 -17.74
C THR A 199 30.36 1.33 -19.25
N GLN A 200 29.36 0.59 -19.72
CA GLN A 200 29.21 0.34 -21.16
C GLN A 200 29.06 1.64 -21.97
N GLN A 201 28.33 2.61 -21.44
CA GLN A 201 28.12 3.91 -22.09
C GLN A 201 29.42 4.70 -22.27
N GLU A 202 30.31 4.70 -21.26
CA GLU A 202 31.64 5.31 -21.39
C GLU A 202 32.49 4.57 -22.43
N ILE A 203 32.40 3.24 -22.48
CA ILE A 203 33.15 2.46 -23.46
C ILE A 203 32.69 2.76 -24.88
N ASP A 204 31.38 2.94 -25.08
CA ASP A 204 30.76 3.24 -26.37
C ASP A 204 31.06 4.67 -26.85
N SER A 205 31.24 5.63 -25.91
CA SER A 205 31.65 6.99 -26.23
C SER A 205 33.15 7.10 -26.55
N MET A 206 33.95 6.13 -26.08
CA MET A 206 35.36 6.04 -26.41
C MET A 206 35.56 5.23 -27.70
N GLU A 207 36.45 5.65 -28.61
CA GLU A 207 36.84 4.85 -29.79
C GLU A 207 37.74 3.64 -29.39
N THR A 208 37.24 2.76 -28.53
CA THR A 208 38.01 1.70 -27.84
C THR A 208 38.09 0.37 -28.59
N GLY A 209 37.91 0.34 -29.92
CA GLY A 209 37.88 -0.90 -30.71
C GLY A 209 39.07 -1.85 -30.53
N SER A 210 40.20 -1.36 -30.00
CA SER A 210 41.41 -2.14 -29.70
C SER A 210 41.46 -2.75 -28.28
N TYR A 211 40.43 -2.54 -27.45
CA TYR A 211 40.36 -3.04 -26.08
C TYR A 211 39.43 -4.25 -25.95
N GLU A 212 39.82 -5.16 -25.07
CA GLU A 212 39.02 -6.26 -24.55
C GLU A 212 38.31 -5.77 -23.27
N GLN A 213 37.01 -6.04 -23.17
CA GLN A 213 36.19 -5.74 -22.01
C GLN A 213 36.20 -6.95 -21.06
N ILE A 214 36.49 -6.72 -19.79
CA ILE A 214 36.55 -7.75 -18.75
C ILE A 214 35.61 -7.34 -17.63
N GLU A 215 34.53 -8.09 -17.43
CA GLU A 215 33.53 -7.80 -16.39
C GLU A 215 34.17 -7.74 -14.99
N VAL A 216 33.78 -6.71 -14.24
CA VAL A 216 34.08 -6.59 -12.83
C VAL A 216 33.07 -7.44 -12.06
N ALA A 217 33.51 -8.55 -11.47
CA ALA A 217 32.70 -9.30 -10.51
C ALA A 217 32.63 -8.53 -9.17
N GLU A 218 31.42 -8.32 -8.66
CA GLU A 218 31.17 -7.76 -7.32
C GLU A 218 31.70 -8.66 -6.19
#